data_AF-A0A952A8F9-F1
#
_entry.id   AF-A0A952A8F9-F1
#
_cell.length_a   1.000
_cell.length_b   1.000
_cell.length_c   1.000
_cell.angle_alpha   90.00
_cell.angle_beta   90.00
_cell.angle_gamma   90.00
#
_symmetry.space_group_name_H-M   'P 1'
#
loop_
_entity.id
_entity.type
_entity.pdbx_description
1 polymer ?
#
loop_
_entity_poly.entity_id
_entity_poly.type
_entity_poly.pdbx_seq_one_letter_code
_entity_poly.pdbx_strand_id
1 'polypeptide(L)'
;MGACQGHLFTCFAAALASQALLGTFQFNMTLIAPKASRMNPMNWVKRTFGLQGLTELGKSILKVVLVGAIGWWMLSDYAREIASLGTEDVGNAIAHTGRLAAVFLLVLSFGLVVVAGVDIPLQAIQLMRKLKMSRQ
;
A
#
# COMPACT_ATOMS: atom_id res chain seq x y z
N MET A 1 5.74 0.81 27.97
CA MET A 1 5.53 -0.49 27.28
C MET A 1 4.07 -0.77 26.87
N GLY A 2 3.04 -0.15 27.47
CA GLY A 2 1.63 -0.42 27.10
C GLY A 2 1.12 0.15 25.78
N ALA A 3 1.69 1.27 25.28
CA ALA A 3 1.24 1.89 24.03
C ALA A 3 1.50 1.02 22.79
N CYS A 4 2.57 0.22 22.77
CA CYS A 4 2.93 -0.61 21.63
C CYS A 4 1.93 -1.77 21.37
N GLN A 5 1.33 -2.31 22.43
CA GLN A 5 0.43 -3.47 22.33
C GLN A 5 -0.94 -3.10 21.74
N GLY A 6 -1.43 -1.88 22.03
CA GLY A 6 -2.67 -1.35 21.43
C GLY A 6 -2.52 -1.04 19.94
N HIS A 7 -1.36 -0.49 19.54
CA HIS A 7 -1.08 -0.24 18.13
C HIS A 7 -0.90 -1.53 17.32
N LEU A 8 -0.29 -2.57 17.91
CA LEU A 8 -0.15 -3.85 17.23
C LEU A 8 -1.51 -4.53 16.97
N PHE A 9 -2.41 -4.50 17.95
CA PHE A 9 -3.74 -5.09 17.84
C PHE A 9 -4.61 -4.37 16.79
N THR A 10 -4.53 -3.03 16.76
CA THR A 10 -5.25 -2.23 15.76
C THR A 10 -4.72 -2.46 14.35
N CYS A 11 -3.40 -2.56 14.15
CA CYS A 11 -2.81 -2.94 12.86
C CYS A 11 -3.25 -4.34 12.42
N PHE A 12 -3.30 -5.31 13.34
CA PHE A 12 -3.72 -6.67 13.03
C PHE A 12 -5.20 -6.74 12.65
N ALA A 13 -6.06 -6.07 13.40
CA ALA A 13 -7.49 -5.97 13.11
C ALA A 13 -7.75 -5.27 11.75
N ALA A 14 -7.04 -4.20 11.45
CA ALA A 14 -7.14 -3.49 10.17
C ALA A 14 -6.72 -4.36 8.98
N ALA A 15 -5.64 -5.15 9.13
CA ALA A 15 -5.19 -6.08 8.12
C ALA A 15 -6.25 -7.17 7.83
N LEU A 16 -6.83 -7.75 8.89
CA LEU A 16 -7.90 -8.74 8.74
C LEU A 16 -9.15 -8.15 8.08
N ALA A 17 -9.57 -6.95 8.50
CA ALA A 17 -10.72 -6.26 7.94
C ALA A 17 -10.51 -5.93 6.45
N SER A 18 -9.33 -5.46 6.06
CA SER A 18 -9.00 -5.18 4.66
C SER A 18 -9.14 -6.41 3.77
N GLN A 19 -8.66 -7.57 4.23
CA GLN A 19 -8.74 -8.82 3.47
C GLN A 19 -10.18 -9.35 3.39
N ALA A 20 -10.97 -9.19 4.46
CA ALA A 20 -12.37 -9.60 4.48
C ALA A 20 -13.26 -8.74 3.57
N LEU A 21 -12.93 -7.45 3.40
CA LEU A 21 -13.69 -6.53 2.55
C LEU A 21 -13.49 -6.80 1.05
N LEU A 22 -12.28 -7.19 0.63
CA LEU A 22 -11.97 -7.47 -0.78
C LEU A 22 -12.14 -8.95 -1.15
N GLY A 23 -12.00 -9.86 -0.19
CA GLY A 23 -12.14 -11.30 -0.38
C GLY A 23 -13.41 -11.82 0.27
N THR A 24 -14.39 -12.26 -0.53
CA THR A 24 -15.48 -13.09 -0.02
C THR A 24 -14.87 -14.30 0.69
N PHE A 25 -15.18 -14.53 1.96
CA PHE A 25 -14.77 -15.72 2.72
C PHE A 25 -15.32 -16.97 2.01
N GLN A 26 -14.53 -17.55 1.12
CA GLN A 26 -14.87 -18.76 0.37
C GLN A 26 -14.08 -19.92 0.95
N PHE A 27 -14.70 -20.66 1.87
CA PHE A 27 -14.14 -21.90 2.40
C PHE A 27 -14.21 -22.99 1.32
N ASN A 28 -13.11 -23.22 0.63
CA ASN A 28 -12.99 -24.30 -0.35
C ASN A 28 -11.97 -25.32 0.13
N MET A 29 -12.46 -26.40 0.74
CA MET A 29 -11.66 -27.51 1.26
C MET A 29 -10.88 -28.25 0.16
N THR A 30 -11.26 -28.07 -1.12
CA THR A 30 -10.58 -28.64 -2.28
C THR A 30 -9.36 -27.80 -2.72
N LEU A 31 -9.19 -26.56 -2.23
CA LEU A 31 -7.99 -25.75 -2.47
C LEU A 31 -6.79 -26.17 -1.61
N ILE A 32 -7.04 -26.89 -0.51
CA ILE A 32 -6.01 -27.41 0.41
C ILE A 32 -5.30 -28.63 -0.17
N ALA A 33 -5.94 -29.36 -1.11
CA ALA A 33 -5.31 -30.47 -1.80
C ALA A 33 -4.22 -29.97 -2.79
N PRO A 34 -2.96 -30.42 -2.68
CA PRO A 34 -1.89 -30.04 -3.59
C PRO A 34 -2.16 -30.64 -4.98
N LYS A 35 -2.72 -29.84 -5.89
CA LYS A 35 -2.86 -30.22 -7.32
C LYS A 35 -1.56 -29.90 -8.05
N ALA A 36 -0.85 -30.93 -8.53
CA ALA A 36 0.40 -30.80 -9.29
C ALA A 36 0.30 -29.88 -10.54
N SER A 37 -0.89 -29.75 -11.12
CA SER A 37 -1.22 -28.81 -12.20
C SER A 37 -0.98 -27.33 -11.84
N ARG A 38 -1.03 -26.94 -10.55
CA ARG A 38 -0.79 -25.55 -10.09
C ARG A 38 0.68 -25.19 -9.91
N MET A 39 1.58 -26.17 -10.00
CA MET A 39 3.02 -26.04 -9.74
C MET A 39 3.85 -26.01 -11.03
N ASN A 40 3.23 -25.71 -12.18
CA ASN A 40 3.93 -25.65 -13.45
C ASN A 40 4.61 -24.26 -13.62
N PRO A 41 5.95 -24.15 -13.53
CA PRO A 41 6.66 -22.87 -13.47
C PRO A 41 6.45 -22.02 -14.73
N MET A 42 6.21 -22.64 -15.88
CA MET A 42 5.92 -21.96 -17.15
C MET A 42 4.65 -21.10 -17.09
N ASN A 43 3.59 -21.61 -16.45
CA ASN A 43 2.33 -20.90 -16.29
C ASN A 43 2.42 -19.78 -15.26
N TRP A 44 3.29 -19.95 -14.25
CA TRP A 44 3.59 -18.91 -13.27
C TRP A 44 4.31 -17.72 -13.92
N VAL A 45 5.36 -17.96 -14.72
CA VAL A 45 6.07 -16.90 -15.46
C VAL A 45 5.12 -16.16 -16.40
N LYS A 46 4.32 -16.89 -17.19
CA LYS A 46 3.37 -16.28 -18.14
C LYS A 46 2.30 -15.44 -17.44
N ARG A 47 1.88 -15.80 -16.22
CA ARG A 47 0.90 -15.03 -15.44
C ARG A 47 1.52 -13.80 -14.80
N THR A 48 2.75 -13.91 -14.30
CA THR A 48 3.48 -12.82 -13.63
C THR A 48 4.06 -11.81 -14.63
N PHE A 49 4.47 -12.22 -15.83
CA PHE A 49 4.97 -11.33 -16.90
C PHE A 49 3.92 -10.98 -17.97
N GLY A 50 2.65 -11.39 -17.77
CA GLY A 50 1.55 -11.06 -18.67
C GLY A 50 0.91 -9.69 -18.38
N LEU A 51 -0.26 -9.44 -18.98
CA LEU A 51 -1.08 -8.24 -18.76
C LEU A 51 -1.33 -7.93 -17.28
N GLN A 52 -1.46 -8.96 -16.43
CA GLN A 52 -1.66 -8.77 -14.99
C GLN A 52 -0.41 -8.18 -14.32
N GLY A 53 0.78 -8.71 -14.63
CA GLY A 53 2.05 -8.16 -14.16
C GLY A 53 2.27 -6.72 -14.58
N LEU A 54 1.98 -6.39 -15.84
CA LEU A 54 2.12 -5.01 -16.34
C LEU A 54 1.20 -4.04 -15.58
N THR A 55 -0.04 -4.46 -15.26
CA THR A 55 -0.95 -3.63 -14.46
C THR A 55 -0.51 -3.46 -13.02
N GLU A 56 0.11 -4.49 -12.42
CA GLU A 56 0.64 -4.42 -11.05
C GLU A 56 1.91 -3.55 -10.99
N LEU A 57 2.79 -3.67 -11.98
CA LEU A 57 3.97 -2.81 -12.13
C LEU A 57 3.59 -1.35 -12.34
N GLY A 58 2.63 -1.07 -13.23
CA GLY A 58 2.14 0.29 -13.47
C GLY A 58 1.61 0.96 -12.18
N LYS A 59 0.84 0.23 -11.38
CA LYS A 59 0.37 0.72 -10.07
C LYS A 59 1.51 0.97 -9.08
N SER A 60 2.51 0.09 -9.05
CA SER A 60 3.68 0.26 -8.18
C SER A 60 4.48 1.50 -8.56
N ILE A 61 4.78 1.67 -9.86
CA ILE A 61 5.47 2.85 -10.38
C ILE A 61 4.68 4.12 -10.07
N LEU A 62 3.35 4.12 -10.26
CA LEU A 62 2.51 5.26 -9.94
C LEU A 62 2.61 5.65 -8.46
N LYS A 63 2.61 4.69 -7.52
CA LYS A 63 2.79 4.95 -6.09
C LYS A 63 4.14 5.58 -5.80
N VAL A 64 5.21 5.02 -6.36
CA VAL A 64 6.58 5.51 -6.16
C VAL A 64 6.73 6.92 -6.72
N VAL A 65 6.26 7.18 -7.93
CA VAL A 65 6.31 8.51 -8.56
C VAL A 65 5.49 9.51 -7.77
N LEU A 66 4.28 9.15 -7.31
CA LEU A 66 3.43 10.04 -6.54
C LEU A 66 4.05 10.41 -5.19
N VAL A 67 4.53 9.43 -4.43
CA VAL A 67 5.22 9.66 -3.15
C VAL A 67 6.50 10.45 -3.36
N GLY A 68 7.27 10.13 -4.41
CA GLY A 68 8.49 10.84 -4.78
C GLY A 68 8.23 12.30 -5.18
N ALA A 69 7.18 12.57 -5.95
CA ALA A 69 6.81 13.91 -6.36
C ALA A 69 6.32 14.77 -5.19
N ILE A 70 5.46 14.21 -4.33
CA ILE A 70 4.99 14.89 -3.11
C ILE A 70 6.19 15.15 -2.19
N GLY A 71 7.04 14.14 -1.95
CA GLY A 71 8.23 14.27 -1.11
C GLY A 71 9.21 15.32 -1.64
N TRP A 72 9.45 15.35 -2.95
CA TRP A 72 10.29 16.36 -3.59
C TRP A 72 9.72 17.77 -3.42
N TRP A 73 8.43 17.93 -3.69
CA TRP A 73 7.73 19.22 -3.54
C TRP A 73 7.82 19.72 -2.10
N MET A 74 7.48 18.88 -1.12
CA MET A 74 7.58 19.23 0.29
C MET A 74 9.00 19.54 0.70
N LEU A 75 9.99 18.74 0.28
CA LEU A 75 11.39 19.02 0.61
C LEU A 75 11.85 20.36 0.04
N SER A 76 11.42 20.73 -1.17
CA SER A 76 11.77 22.01 -1.78
C SER A 76 11.15 23.21 -1.05
N ASP A 77 9.91 23.07 -0.55
CA ASP A 77 9.18 24.12 0.17
C ASP A 77 9.75 24.30 1.59
N TYR A 78 9.98 23.19 2.28
CA TYR A 78 10.50 23.15 3.66
C TYR A 78 12.03 23.17 3.76
N ALA A 79 12.77 23.20 2.65
CA ALA A 79 14.24 23.17 2.66
C ALA A 79 14.86 24.29 3.51
N ARG A 80 14.28 25.49 3.45
CA ARG A 80 14.75 26.65 4.23
C ARG A 80 14.45 26.49 5.72
N GLU A 81 13.28 25.96 6.05
CA GLU A 81 12.82 25.70 7.41
C GLU A 81 13.64 24.58 8.07
N ILE A 82 13.99 23.55 7.29
CA ILE A 82 14.90 22.47 7.70
C ILE A 82 16.32 23.00 7.91
N ALA A 83 16.79 23.95 7.10
CA ALA A 83 18.10 24.57 7.28
C ALA A 83 18.18 25.45 8.54
N SER A 84 17.08 26.12 8.93
CA SER A 84 17.03 26.94 10.15
C SER A 84 16.95 26.14 11.44
N LEU A 85 16.49 24.88 11.41
CA LEU A 85 16.44 23.98 12.57
C LEU A 85 17.80 23.83 13.28
N GLY A 86 18.91 23.87 12.52
CA GLY A 86 20.26 23.74 13.08
C GLY A 86 20.70 24.93 13.94
N THR A 87 19.97 26.04 13.89
CA THR A 87 20.25 27.27 14.66
C THR A 87 19.30 27.48 15.84
N GLU A 88 18.29 26.62 16.00
CA GLU A 88 17.32 26.71 17.09
C GLU A 88 17.79 25.96 18.35
N ASP A 89 17.23 26.34 19.50
CA ASP A 89 17.43 25.59 20.75
C ASP A 89 16.85 24.17 20.63
N VAL A 90 17.52 23.21 21.27
CA VAL A 90 17.28 21.76 21.10
C VAL A 90 15.82 21.39 21.40
N GLY A 91 15.22 22.01 22.42
CA GLY A 91 13.82 21.77 22.78
C GLY A 91 12.84 22.22 21.68
N ASN A 92 13.10 23.37 21.06
CA ASN A 92 12.26 23.90 20.00
C ASN A 92 12.47 23.15 18.67
N ALA A 93 13.72 22.80 18.37
CA ALA A 93 14.09 22.03 17.19
C ALA A 93 13.39 20.66 17.15
N ILE A 94 13.29 19.96 18.30
CA ILE A 94 12.58 18.68 18.41
C ILE A 94 11.07 18.85 18.14
N ALA A 95 10.45 19.86 18.77
CA ALA A 95 9.02 20.12 18.60
C ALA A 95 8.68 20.53 17.16
N HIS A 96 9.53 21.34 16.54
CA HIS A 96 9.38 21.81 15.17
C HIS A 96 9.56 20.67 14.16
N THR A 97 10.62 19.87 14.31
CA THR A 97 10.87 18.67 13.50
C THR A 97 9.72 17.67 13.62
N GLY A 98 9.19 17.45 14.84
CA GLY A 98 8.04 16.57 15.06
C GLY A 98 6.78 17.03 14.32
N ARG A 99 6.55 18.35 14.27
CA ARG A 99 5.42 18.94 13.53
C ARG A 99 5.60 18.78 12.02
N LEU A 100 6.79 19.08 11.49
CA LEU A 100 7.13 18.86 10.09
C LEU A 100 6.93 17.39 9.69
N ALA A 101 7.46 16.47 10.49
CA ALA A 101 7.30 15.03 10.26
C ALA A 101 5.82 14.60 10.27
N ALA A 102 5.01 15.11 11.19
CA ALA A 102 3.57 14.83 11.23
C ALA A 102 2.84 15.34 9.97
N VAL A 103 3.16 16.53 9.49
CA VAL A 103 2.59 17.09 8.26
C VAL A 103 3.00 16.24 7.05
N PHE A 104 4.28 15.86 6.94
CA PHE A 104 4.79 15.01 5.86
C PHE A 104 4.07 13.66 5.85
N LEU A 105 3.93 13.02 7.02
CA LEU A 105 3.22 11.74 7.14
C LEU A 105 1.76 11.86 6.73
N LEU A 106 1.05 12.92 7.15
CA LEU A 106 -0.35 13.13 6.79
C LEU A 106 -0.54 13.36 5.29
N VAL A 107 0.29 14.21 4.67
CA VAL A 107 0.19 14.52 3.23
C VAL A 107 0.53 13.28 2.39
N LEU A 108 1.59 12.55 2.74
CA LEU A 108 1.96 11.31 2.05
C LEU A 108 0.88 10.22 2.21
N SER A 109 0.33 10.08 3.42
CA SER A 109 -0.77 9.14 3.68
C SER A 109 -2.00 9.47 2.82
N PHE A 110 -2.38 10.74 2.74
CA PHE A 110 -3.48 11.18 1.89
C PHE A 110 -3.21 10.89 0.40
N GLY A 111 -1.99 11.11 -0.07
CA GLY A 111 -1.57 10.74 -1.41
C GLY A 111 -1.76 9.25 -1.71
N LEU A 112 -1.44 8.36 -0.77
CA LEU A 112 -1.66 6.92 -0.90
C LEU A 112 -3.15 6.53 -0.89
N VAL A 113 -3.99 7.25 -0.14
CA VAL A 113 -5.45 7.05 -0.16
C VAL A 113 -6.03 7.33 -1.54
N VAL A 114 -5.56 8.39 -2.22
CA VAL A 114 -5.99 8.70 -3.60
C VAL A 114 -5.64 7.55 -4.54
N VAL A 115 -4.44 6.99 -4.43
CA VAL A 115 -4.05 5.82 -5.25
C VAL A 115 -4.88 4.58 -4.89
N ALA A 116 -5.15 4.35 -3.60
CA ALA A 116 -6.01 3.27 -3.15
C ALA A 116 -7.43 3.36 -3.75
N GLY A 117 -7.97 4.59 -3.89
CA GLY A 117 -9.25 4.84 -4.54
C GLY A 117 -9.31 4.37 -6.00
N VAL A 118 -8.20 4.39 -6.72
CA VAL A 118 -8.09 3.87 -8.09
C VAL A 118 -7.78 2.37 -8.10
N ASP A 119 -6.99 1.89 -7.15
CA ASP A 119 -6.59 0.49 -7.06
C ASP A 119 -7.74 -0.45 -6.72
N ILE A 120 -8.67 -0.04 -5.85
CA ILE A 120 -9.82 -0.84 -5.41
C ILE A 120 -10.76 -1.22 -6.56
N PRO A 121 -11.28 -0.29 -7.40
CA PRO A 121 -12.17 -0.65 -8.50
C PRO A 121 -11.47 -1.52 -9.55
N LEU A 122 -10.18 -1.26 -9.83
CA LEU A 122 -9.40 -2.10 -10.74
C LEU A 122 -9.28 -3.54 -10.20
N GLN A 123 -9.05 -3.71 -8.90
CA GLN A 123 -9.02 -5.03 -8.25
C GLN A 123 -10.39 -5.72 -8.29
N ALA A 124 -11.48 -4.98 -8.03
CA ALA A 124 -12.84 -5.52 -8.08
C ALA A 124 -13.22 -6.01 -9.49
N ILE A 125 -12.87 -5.25 -10.54
CA ILE A 125 -13.10 -5.66 -11.94
C ILE A 125 -12.27 -6.90 -12.29
N GLN A 126 -11.01 -6.97 -11.86
CA GLN A 126 -10.16 -8.14 -12.07
C GLN A 126 -10.74 -9.39 -11.40
N LEU A 127 -11.29 -9.24 -10.17
CA LEU A 127 -11.97 -10.32 -9.46
C LEU A 127 -13.20 -10.80 -10.24
N MET A 128 -14.08 -9.88 -10.67
CA MET A 128 -15.27 -10.22 -11.46
C MET A 128 -14.92 -10.93 -12.78
N ARG A 129 -13.86 -10.49 -13.48
CA ARG A 129 -13.38 -11.15 -14.71
C ARG A 129 -12.91 -12.58 -14.45
N LYS A 130 -12.25 -12.85 -13.31
CA LYS A 130 -11.81 -14.19 -12.93
C LYS A 130 -12.99 -15.12 -12.61
N LEU A 131 -14.02 -14.60 -11.92
CA LEU A 131 -15.21 -15.38 -11.58
C LEU A 131 -16.08 -15.70 -12.81
N LYS A 132 -16.08 -14.83 -13.83
CA LYS A 132 -16.80 -15.09 -15.10
C LYS A 132 -16.17 -16.24 -15.91
N MET A 133 -14.86 -16.47 -15.77
CA MET A 133 -14.13 -17.56 -16.43
C MET A 133 -14.23 -18.90 -15.69
N SER A 134 -14.56 -18.91 -14.40
CA SER A 134 -14.71 -20.16 -13.61
C SER A 134 -16.14 -20.70 -13.58
N ARG A 135 -17.10 -20.02 -14.21
CA ARG A 135 -18.49 -20.47 -14.37
C ARG A 135 -18.74 -21.19 -15.70
N GLN A 136 -17.67 -21.58 -16.39
CA GLN A 136 -17.67 -22.50 -17.52
C GLN A 136 -16.77 -23.70 -17.20
#